data_AF-A0A2H8TFM5-F1
#
_entry.id   AF-A0A2H8TFM5-F1
#
_cell.length_a   1.000
_cell.length_b   1.000
_cell.length_c   1.000
_cell.angle_alpha   90.00
_cell.angle_beta   90.00
_cell.angle_gamma   90.00
#
_symmetry.space_group_name_H-M   'P 1'
#
loop_
_entity.id
_entity.type
_entity.pdbx_description
1 polymer ?
#
loop_
_entity_poly.entity_id
_entity_poly.type
_entity_poly.pdbx_seq_one_letter_code
_entity_poly.pdbx_strand_id
1 'polypeptide(L)'
;MNKIISFNKISGVLVCQAGCVLENLMNYVQNEGFIIPFDLGAKGTCQIGGNLATNAGGLRLIKYGSLQGSVLGLQAVLADGQVLDCLNTLKKDNTGYHLKHLFIGSEGTLGVITKIAIQCPNTPKFVNVSFIGLESFDKVLSFFSLVRKEFSSSLSSFELMDSVAIKSVQKNIGIKCPINDDLNFYVLVELSADNNYINHSIQEFLEKVLVEEIILDATVADQPSLIQVMKIYS
;
A
#
# COMPACT_ATOMS: atom_id res chain seq x y z
N MET A 1 -10.60 20.37 8.95
CA MET A 1 -10.11 19.49 10.05
C MET A 1 -8.85 18.77 9.59
N ASN A 2 -7.72 19.47 9.46
CA ASN A 2 -6.50 18.97 8.82
C ASN A 2 -5.26 18.99 9.74
N LYS A 3 -5.45 19.01 11.05
CA LYS A 3 -4.35 19.03 12.02
C LYS A 3 -3.89 17.62 12.41
N ILE A 4 -2.59 17.42 12.46
CA ILE A 4 -1.97 16.33 13.21
C ILE A 4 -2.06 16.67 14.69
N ILE A 5 -2.55 15.74 15.50
CA ILE A 5 -2.79 15.93 16.95
C ILE A 5 -1.56 15.47 17.73
N SER A 6 -1.04 14.28 17.43
CA SER A 6 0.18 13.76 18.03
C SER A 6 0.79 12.64 17.19
N PHE A 7 2.08 12.41 17.37
CA PHE A 7 2.78 11.25 16.84
C PHE A 7 3.72 10.68 17.89
N ASN A 8 3.57 9.41 18.22
CA ASN A 8 4.42 8.75 19.20
C ASN A 8 5.52 7.96 18.46
N LYS A 9 6.75 8.48 18.48
CA LYS A 9 7.91 7.90 17.78
C LYS A 9 8.35 6.54 18.31
N ILE A 10 7.94 6.16 19.52
CA ILE A 10 8.29 4.85 20.11
C ILE A 10 7.33 3.78 19.59
N SER A 11 6.04 4.09 19.58
CA SER A 11 4.99 3.13 19.19
C SER A 11 4.61 3.22 17.71
N GLY A 12 4.97 4.29 17.01
CA GLY A 12 4.54 4.55 15.63
C GLY A 12 3.07 4.95 15.50
N VAL A 13 2.42 5.42 16.57
CA VAL A 13 0.99 5.79 16.52
C VAL A 13 0.83 7.24 16.11
N LEU A 14 0.11 7.47 15.02
CA LEU A 14 -0.31 8.79 14.53
C LEU A 14 -1.75 9.07 14.94
N VAL A 15 -1.99 10.22 15.58
CA VAL A 15 -3.33 10.75 15.84
C VAL A 15 -3.52 12.02 15.03
N CYS A 16 -4.57 12.08 14.22
CA CYS A 16 -4.85 13.22 13.35
C CYS A 16 -6.35 13.47 13.16
N GLN A 17 -6.67 14.62 12.60
CA GLN A 17 -8.03 14.94 12.19
C GLN A 17 -8.38 14.29 10.84
N ALA A 18 -9.66 13.95 10.67
CA ALA A 18 -10.15 13.19 9.51
C ALA A 18 -9.89 13.86 8.13
N GLY A 19 -9.75 15.17 8.08
CA GLY A 19 -9.50 15.92 6.84
C GLY A 19 -8.02 16.08 6.49
N CYS A 20 -7.11 15.39 7.16
CA CYS A 20 -5.70 15.35 6.74
C CYS A 20 -5.57 14.63 5.40
N VAL A 21 -4.91 15.27 4.43
CA VAL A 21 -4.56 14.67 3.13
C VAL A 21 -3.55 13.54 3.34
N LEU A 22 -3.77 12.39 2.69
CA LEU A 22 -2.95 11.19 2.87
C LEU A 22 -1.46 11.46 2.58
N GLU A 23 -1.14 12.09 1.45
CA GLU A 23 0.25 12.42 1.10
C GLU A 23 0.94 13.31 2.14
N ASN A 24 0.22 14.27 2.73
CA ASN A 24 0.77 15.11 3.81
C ASN A 24 1.08 14.29 5.06
N LEU A 25 0.24 13.31 5.40
CA LEU A 25 0.51 12.39 6.51
C LEU A 25 1.71 11.49 6.21
N MET A 26 1.80 10.95 4.99
CA MET A 26 2.94 10.14 4.53
C MET A 26 4.26 10.90 4.67
N ASN A 27 4.32 12.13 4.13
CA ASN A 27 5.51 12.98 4.22
C ASN A 27 5.88 13.29 5.68
N TYR A 28 4.87 13.54 6.54
CA TYR A 28 5.10 13.81 7.95
C TYR A 28 5.73 12.61 8.68
N VAL A 29 5.15 11.41 8.55
CA VAL A 29 5.67 10.22 9.26
C VAL A 29 6.99 9.71 8.67
N GLN A 30 7.23 9.95 7.38
CA GLN A 30 8.49 9.60 6.72
C GLN A 30 9.69 10.34 7.32
N ASN A 31 9.52 11.62 7.65
CA ASN A 31 10.55 12.40 8.35
C ASN A 31 10.89 11.85 9.75
N GLU A 32 10.01 11.01 10.29
CA GLU A 32 10.18 10.36 11.59
C GLU A 32 10.64 8.90 11.49
N GLY A 33 10.91 8.40 10.27
CA GLY A 33 11.34 7.02 10.05
C GLY A 33 10.20 6.00 9.97
N PHE A 34 8.98 6.45 9.68
CA PHE A 34 7.78 5.62 9.56
C PHE A 34 7.08 5.82 8.21
N ILE A 35 6.13 4.95 7.91
CA ILE A 35 5.24 5.06 6.75
C ILE A 35 3.78 4.94 7.17
N ILE A 36 2.88 5.44 6.34
CA ILE A 36 1.46 5.07 6.42
C ILE A 36 1.29 3.65 5.85
N PRO A 37 0.52 2.74 6.48
CA PRO A 37 0.43 1.33 6.09
C PRO A 37 -0.32 1.06 4.78
N PHE A 38 -0.74 2.09 4.05
CA PHE A 38 -1.42 1.96 2.77
C PHE A 38 -1.03 3.11 1.84
N ASP A 39 -1.20 2.89 0.53
CA ASP A 39 -0.89 3.87 -0.52
C ASP A 39 -1.87 3.73 -1.67
N LEU A 40 -2.24 4.85 -2.28
CA LEU A 40 -3.28 4.97 -3.30
C LEU A 40 -2.86 6.00 -4.35
N GLY A 41 -3.29 5.83 -5.61
CA GLY A 41 -3.07 6.82 -6.66
C GLY A 41 -3.65 8.21 -6.34
N ALA A 42 -4.71 8.27 -5.52
CA ALA A 42 -5.36 9.52 -5.11
C ALA A 42 -4.70 10.23 -3.90
N LYS A 43 -3.53 9.77 -3.43
CA LYS A 43 -2.90 10.23 -2.16
C LYS A 43 -2.78 11.74 -2.01
N GLY A 44 -2.56 12.47 -3.11
CA GLY A 44 -2.41 13.93 -3.11
C GLY A 44 -3.70 14.71 -2.82
N THR A 45 -4.86 14.05 -2.86
CA THR A 45 -6.17 14.70 -2.64
C THR A 45 -7.06 13.97 -1.65
N CYS A 46 -6.96 12.64 -1.52
CA CYS A 46 -7.81 11.89 -0.61
C CYS A 46 -7.48 12.20 0.85
N GLN A 47 -8.53 12.27 1.67
CA GLN A 47 -8.42 12.54 3.10
C GLN A 47 -8.52 11.24 3.90
N ILE A 48 -7.78 11.15 5.00
CA ILE A 48 -7.70 9.94 5.84
C ILE A 48 -9.06 9.48 6.39
N GLY A 49 -9.97 10.42 6.67
CA GLY A 49 -11.35 10.13 7.06
C GLY A 49 -12.16 9.50 5.94
N GLY A 50 -11.99 9.98 4.70
CA GLY A 50 -12.57 9.37 3.51
C GLY A 50 -12.02 7.97 3.28
N ASN A 51 -10.69 7.80 3.39
CA ASN A 51 -10.06 6.48 3.26
C ASN A 51 -10.63 5.46 4.27
N LEU A 52 -10.84 5.86 5.52
CA LEU A 52 -11.46 5.00 6.52
C LEU A 52 -12.95 4.76 6.23
N ALA A 53 -13.71 5.81 5.89
CA ALA A 53 -15.13 5.70 5.60
C ALA A 53 -15.40 4.74 4.43
N THR A 54 -14.52 4.67 3.43
CA THR A 54 -14.65 3.73 2.30
C THR A 54 -13.89 2.42 2.51
N ASN A 55 -13.23 2.22 3.66
CA ASN A 55 -12.30 1.11 3.91
C ASN A 55 -11.31 0.90 2.74
N ALA A 56 -10.67 1.99 2.30
CA ALA A 56 -9.76 1.98 1.17
C ALA A 56 -8.68 0.90 1.33
N GLY A 57 -8.41 0.19 0.24
CA GLY A 57 -7.29 -0.73 0.14
C GLY A 57 -6.02 0.00 -0.28
N GLY A 58 -5.37 -0.53 -1.31
CA GLY A 58 -4.24 0.11 -1.96
C GLY A 58 -3.08 -0.84 -2.18
N LEU A 59 -2.02 -0.30 -2.76
CA LEU A 59 -0.88 -1.04 -3.32
C LEU A 59 -0.16 -1.93 -2.30
N ARG A 60 -0.28 -1.60 -1.00
CA ARG A 60 0.46 -2.24 0.10
C ARG A 60 -0.41 -3.10 1.02
N LEU A 61 -1.65 -3.39 0.61
CA LEU A 61 -2.59 -4.18 1.41
C LEU A 61 -2.05 -5.60 1.69
N ILE A 62 -1.30 -6.19 0.76
CA ILE A 62 -0.69 -7.53 0.93
C ILE A 62 0.20 -7.59 2.17
N LYS A 63 0.92 -6.51 2.48
CA LYS A 63 1.93 -6.46 3.54
C LYS A 63 1.40 -5.97 4.87
N TYR A 64 0.55 -4.94 4.85
CA TYR A 64 0.08 -4.27 6.06
C TYR A 64 -1.39 -4.56 6.39
N GLY A 65 -2.08 -5.30 5.53
CA GLY A 65 -3.48 -5.66 5.70
C GLY A 65 -4.43 -4.51 5.39
N SER A 66 -5.70 -4.70 5.76
CA SER A 66 -6.73 -3.68 5.60
C SER A 66 -6.57 -2.54 6.62
N LEU A 67 -7.21 -1.41 6.35
CA LEU A 67 -7.28 -0.29 7.29
C LEU A 67 -7.88 -0.71 8.64
N GLN A 68 -8.81 -1.66 8.65
CA GLN A 68 -9.39 -2.20 9.88
C GLN A 68 -8.32 -2.76 10.84
N GLY A 69 -7.26 -3.38 10.32
CA GLY A 69 -6.17 -3.90 11.13
C GLY A 69 -5.18 -2.83 11.62
N SER A 70 -5.08 -1.71 10.89
CA SER A 70 -4.12 -0.64 11.16
C SER A 70 -4.70 0.49 12.04
N VAL A 71 -6.02 0.68 12.03
CA VAL A 71 -6.70 1.72 12.81
C VAL A 71 -6.88 1.27 14.26
N LEU A 72 -6.30 2.02 15.18
CA LEU A 72 -6.36 1.75 16.62
C LEU A 72 -7.62 2.34 17.26
N GLY A 73 -8.08 3.49 16.75
CA GLY A 73 -9.29 4.14 17.23
C GLY A 73 -9.74 5.27 16.33
N LEU A 74 -10.98 5.71 16.54
CA LEU A 74 -11.56 6.86 15.85
C LEU A 74 -12.57 7.58 16.72
N GLN A 75 -12.76 8.86 16.43
CA GLN A 75 -13.86 9.65 16.95
C GLN A 75 -14.85 9.90 15.82
N ALA A 76 -16.15 9.79 16.09
CA ALA A 76 -17.20 10.08 15.12
C ALA A 76 -18.31 10.93 15.74
N VAL A 77 -19.02 11.68 14.90
CA VAL A 77 -20.24 12.41 15.26
C VAL A 77 -21.42 11.70 14.62
N LEU A 78 -22.39 11.30 15.45
CA LEU A 78 -23.60 10.62 15.01
C LEU A 78 -24.62 11.60 14.43
N ALA A 79 -25.68 11.08 13.81
CA ALA A 79 -26.71 11.89 13.14
C ALA A 79 -27.45 12.84 14.09
N ASP A 80 -27.56 12.49 15.37
CA ASP A 80 -28.17 13.34 16.42
C ASP A 80 -27.17 14.31 17.08
N GLY A 81 -25.92 14.35 16.60
CA GLY A 81 -24.85 15.21 17.11
C GLY A 81 -24.08 14.63 18.29
N GLN A 82 -24.43 13.45 18.81
CA GLN A 82 -23.64 12.80 19.85
C GLN A 82 -22.24 12.47 19.34
N VAL A 83 -21.23 12.69 20.19
CA VAL A 83 -19.84 12.33 19.90
C VAL A 83 -19.59 10.93 20.43
N LEU A 84 -19.37 9.99 19.51
CA LEU A 84 -18.85 8.67 19.85
C LEU A 84 -17.32 8.74 19.90
N ASP A 85 -16.75 8.64 21.10
CA ASP A 85 -15.31 8.64 21.30
C ASP A 85 -14.76 7.22 21.47
N CYS A 86 -14.37 6.61 20.36
CA CYS A 86 -13.63 5.35 20.33
C CYS A 86 -12.14 5.60 20.00
N LEU A 87 -11.63 6.79 20.30
CA LEU A 87 -10.25 7.15 20.04
C LEU A 87 -9.34 6.44 21.06
N ASN A 88 -8.47 5.57 20.57
CA ASN A 88 -7.53 4.81 21.38
C ASN A 88 -6.20 4.70 20.63
N THR A 89 -5.09 4.62 21.38
CA THR A 89 -3.73 4.45 20.87
C THR A 89 -3.13 3.10 21.28
N LEU A 90 -3.88 2.25 21.98
CA LEU A 90 -3.45 0.92 22.40
C LEU A 90 -3.53 -0.06 21.22
N LYS A 91 -2.47 -0.84 21.05
CA LYS A 91 -2.41 -1.92 20.05
C LYS A 91 -3.33 -3.10 20.40
N LYS A 92 -3.61 -3.29 21.69
CA LYS A 92 -4.51 -4.34 22.20
C LYS A 92 -5.44 -3.73 23.23
N ASP A 93 -6.73 -3.81 22.94
CA ASP A 93 -7.80 -3.38 23.83
C ASP A 93 -9.02 -4.28 23.60
N ASN A 94 -9.38 -5.06 24.61
CA ASN A 94 -10.50 -6.01 24.55
C ASN A 94 -11.62 -5.62 25.53
N THR A 95 -11.77 -4.32 25.81
CA THR A 95 -12.76 -3.80 26.75
C THR A 95 -14.13 -3.57 26.09
N GLY A 96 -14.76 -4.65 25.64
CA GLY A 96 -16.08 -4.63 25.01
C GLY A 96 -16.04 -4.62 23.48
N TYR A 97 -17.09 -4.08 22.86
CA TYR A 97 -17.22 -4.08 21.40
C TYR A 97 -16.27 -3.09 20.73
N HIS A 98 -15.67 -3.50 19.62
CA HIS A 98 -14.83 -2.63 18.80
C HIS A 98 -15.69 -1.77 17.87
N LEU A 99 -16.46 -0.84 18.44
CA LEU A 99 -17.42 0.00 17.69
C LEU A 99 -16.79 0.77 16.52
N LYS A 100 -15.48 1.07 16.59
CA LYS A 100 -14.73 1.68 15.48
C LYS A 100 -14.91 0.94 14.15
N HIS A 101 -15.03 -0.40 14.16
CA HIS A 101 -15.14 -1.18 12.92
C HIS A 101 -16.46 -0.95 12.18
N LEU A 102 -17.52 -0.51 12.87
CA LEU A 102 -18.79 -0.19 12.22
C LEU A 102 -18.65 1.04 11.31
N PHE A 103 -17.77 1.99 11.65
CA PHE A 103 -17.58 3.22 10.86
C PHE A 103 -16.61 3.03 9.69
N ILE A 104 -15.72 2.04 9.75
CA ILE A 104 -14.75 1.74 8.69
C ILE A 104 -15.47 1.00 7.56
N GLY A 105 -15.64 1.64 6.41
CA GLY A 105 -16.45 1.12 5.31
C GLY A 105 -17.94 1.52 5.39
N SER A 106 -18.32 2.40 6.33
CA SER A 106 -19.70 2.88 6.45
C SER A 106 -20.12 3.91 5.41
N GLU A 107 -19.15 4.48 4.68
CA GLU A 107 -19.35 5.55 3.70
C GLU A 107 -20.07 6.78 4.28
N GLY A 108 -19.93 7.01 5.60
CA GLY A 108 -20.55 8.14 6.31
C GLY A 108 -22.02 7.92 6.68
N THR A 109 -22.60 6.75 6.41
CA THR A 109 -24.02 6.45 6.69
C THR A 109 -24.34 6.28 8.17
N LEU A 110 -23.33 6.00 9.01
CA LEU A 110 -23.48 5.82 10.46
C LEU A 110 -23.01 7.03 11.29
N GLY A 111 -22.39 8.01 10.63
CA GLY A 111 -21.81 9.19 11.28
C GLY A 111 -20.58 9.71 10.55
N VAL A 112 -20.10 10.86 11.00
CA VAL A 112 -18.95 11.56 10.39
C VAL A 112 -17.70 11.32 11.23
N ILE A 113 -16.70 10.65 10.65
CA ILE A 113 -15.39 10.45 11.31
C ILE A 113 -14.68 11.80 11.44
N THR A 114 -14.19 12.12 12.65
CA THR A 114 -13.59 13.43 12.97
C THR A 114 -12.13 13.35 13.39
N LYS A 115 -11.71 12.28 14.08
CA LYS A 115 -10.32 12.01 14.48
C LYS A 115 -10.00 10.54 14.33
N ILE A 116 -8.74 10.23 14.08
CA ILE A 116 -8.26 8.88 13.78
C ILE A 116 -6.92 8.66 14.49
N ALA A 117 -6.77 7.47 15.07
CA ALA A 117 -5.50 6.95 15.55
C ALA A 117 -5.12 5.74 14.69
N ILE A 118 -3.96 5.79 14.03
CA ILE A 118 -3.49 4.76 13.09
C ILE A 118 -2.07 4.32 13.42
N GLN A 119 -1.83 3.01 13.36
CA GLN A 119 -0.52 2.41 13.51
C GLN A 119 0.30 2.60 12.23
N CYS A 120 1.45 3.26 12.35
CA CYS A 120 2.41 3.48 11.27
C CYS A 120 3.56 2.46 11.42
N PRO A 121 3.86 1.64 10.39
CA PRO A 121 5.06 0.80 10.37
C PRO A 121 6.34 1.62 10.22
N ASN A 122 7.48 1.04 10.61
CA ASN A 122 8.79 1.62 10.31
C ASN A 122 9.02 1.66 8.79
N THR A 123 9.77 2.67 8.34
CA THR A 123 10.23 2.74 6.95
C THR A 123 11.17 1.56 6.67
N PRO A 124 10.89 0.72 5.65
CA PRO A 124 11.80 -0.34 5.26
C PRO A 124 13.12 0.24 4.74
N LYS A 125 14.24 -0.40 5.07
CA LYS A 125 15.57 0.06 4.64
C LYS A 125 15.87 -0.23 3.17
N PHE A 126 15.28 -1.30 2.64
CA PHE A 126 15.49 -1.76 1.28
C PHE A 126 14.15 -1.97 0.60
N VAL A 127 14.01 -1.45 -0.61
CA VAL A 127 12.83 -1.60 -1.46
C VAL A 127 13.31 -1.97 -2.85
N ASN A 128 12.75 -3.03 -3.43
CA ASN A 128 12.94 -3.38 -4.83
C ASN A 128 11.60 -3.36 -5.54
N VAL A 129 11.59 -2.84 -6.76
CA VAL A 129 10.45 -2.96 -7.66
C VAL A 129 10.91 -3.71 -8.90
N SER A 130 10.20 -4.79 -9.21
CA SER A 130 10.41 -5.57 -10.44
C SER A 130 9.22 -5.40 -11.35
N PHE A 131 9.47 -5.27 -12.65
CA PHE A 131 8.45 -5.22 -13.69
C PHE A 131 8.65 -6.43 -14.61
N ILE A 132 7.65 -7.29 -14.70
CA ILE A 132 7.74 -8.63 -15.29
C ILE A 132 6.70 -8.76 -16.40
N GLY A 133 7.09 -9.35 -17.53
CA GLY A 133 6.22 -9.66 -18.65
C GLY A 133 5.90 -11.15 -18.73
N LEU A 134 4.62 -11.50 -18.94
CA LEU A 134 4.13 -12.88 -18.97
C LEU A 134 3.19 -13.13 -20.16
N GLU A 135 3.18 -14.38 -20.62
CA GLU A 135 2.41 -14.80 -21.80
C GLU A 135 0.91 -14.97 -21.52
N SER A 136 0.55 -15.42 -20.32
CA SER A 136 -0.84 -15.78 -19.99
C SER A 136 -1.17 -15.54 -18.53
N PHE A 137 -2.47 -15.48 -18.22
CA PHE A 137 -2.94 -15.32 -16.85
C PHE A 137 -2.58 -16.54 -15.97
N ASP A 138 -2.53 -17.75 -16.53
CA ASP A 138 -2.09 -18.95 -15.79
C ASP A 138 -0.61 -18.85 -15.37
N LYS A 139 0.22 -18.25 -16.21
CA LYS A 139 1.63 -17.95 -15.88
C LYS A 139 1.71 -16.88 -14.78
N VAL A 140 0.84 -15.86 -14.79
CA VAL A 140 0.72 -14.88 -13.69
C VAL A 140 0.43 -15.55 -12.36
N LEU A 141 -0.56 -16.46 -12.31
CA LEU A 141 -0.91 -17.17 -11.09
C LEU A 141 0.22 -18.09 -10.60
N SER A 142 0.89 -18.77 -11.53
CA SER A 142 2.04 -19.63 -11.24
C SER A 142 3.19 -18.80 -10.66
N PHE A 143 3.50 -17.67 -11.29
CA PHE A 143 4.51 -16.72 -10.82
C PHE A 143 4.17 -16.15 -9.44
N PHE A 144 2.92 -15.74 -9.22
CA PHE A 144 2.45 -15.25 -7.92
C PHE A 144 2.64 -16.29 -6.80
N SER A 145 2.32 -17.56 -7.08
CA SER A 145 2.51 -18.66 -6.14
C SER A 145 3.98 -18.81 -5.73
N LEU A 146 4.90 -18.73 -6.71
CA LEU A 146 6.34 -18.79 -6.47
C LEU A 146 6.85 -17.58 -5.68
N VAL A 147 6.46 -16.36 -6.06
CA VAL A 147 6.81 -15.12 -5.35
C VAL A 147 6.32 -15.18 -3.90
N ARG A 148 5.10 -15.65 -3.66
CA ARG A 148 4.59 -15.81 -2.28
C ARG A 148 5.37 -16.84 -1.49
N LYS A 149 5.78 -17.95 -2.11
CA LYS A 149 6.56 -18.99 -1.44
C LYS A 149 7.94 -18.49 -1.03
N GLU A 150 8.61 -17.77 -1.93
CA GLU A 150 9.99 -17.30 -1.74
C GLU A 150 10.05 -16.03 -0.87
N PHE A 151 9.18 -15.05 -1.14
CA PHE A 151 9.26 -13.71 -0.56
C PHE A 151 8.09 -13.36 0.36
N SER A 152 7.38 -14.34 0.94
CA SER A 152 6.19 -14.14 1.78
C SER A 152 6.31 -12.98 2.78
N SER A 153 7.46 -12.85 3.45
CA SER A 153 7.71 -11.83 4.47
C SER A 153 8.15 -10.49 3.90
N SER A 154 8.63 -10.42 2.67
CA SER A 154 9.11 -9.18 2.04
C SER A 154 8.17 -8.66 0.95
N LEU A 155 7.20 -9.45 0.49
CA LEU A 155 6.23 -9.03 -0.52
C LEU A 155 5.36 -7.88 -0.02
N SER A 156 5.51 -6.72 -0.67
CA SER A 156 4.81 -5.48 -0.38
C SER A 156 3.67 -5.17 -1.34
N SER A 157 3.84 -5.49 -2.62
CA SER A 157 2.84 -5.27 -3.67
C SER A 157 2.99 -6.31 -4.78
N PHE A 158 1.88 -6.67 -5.41
CA PHE A 158 1.82 -7.51 -6.61
C PHE A 158 0.64 -7.02 -7.45
N GLU A 159 0.92 -6.19 -8.44
CA GLU A 159 -0.09 -5.57 -9.29
C GLU A 159 -0.05 -6.18 -10.70
N LEU A 160 -1.21 -6.53 -11.24
CA LEU A 160 -1.37 -7.05 -12.59
C LEU A 160 -1.88 -5.96 -13.52
N MET A 161 -1.28 -5.84 -14.70
CA MET A 161 -1.76 -5.04 -15.81
C MET A 161 -1.84 -5.90 -17.07
N ASP A 162 -2.83 -5.67 -17.92
CA ASP A 162 -2.88 -6.27 -19.25
C ASP A 162 -2.25 -5.35 -20.30
N SER A 163 -2.08 -5.87 -21.51
CA SER A 163 -1.54 -5.09 -22.63
C SER A 163 -2.37 -3.85 -22.98
N VAL A 164 -3.67 -3.87 -22.72
CA VAL A 164 -4.57 -2.72 -22.99
C VAL A 164 -4.28 -1.59 -22.01
N ALA A 165 -4.10 -1.89 -20.73
CA ALA A 165 -3.73 -0.92 -19.71
C ALA A 165 -2.38 -0.28 -20.02
N ILE A 166 -1.36 -1.08 -20.36
CA ILE A 166 -0.02 -0.57 -20.74
C ILE A 166 -0.11 0.37 -21.95
N LYS A 167 -0.77 -0.07 -23.03
CA LYS A 167 -0.95 0.75 -24.24
C LYS A 167 -1.71 2.05 -23.95
N SER A 168 -2.68 2.01 -23.04
CA SER A 168 -3.43 3.20 -22.62
C SER A 168 -2.54 4.21 -21.88
N VAL A 169 -1.70 3.74 -20.96
CA VAL A 169 -0.72 4.58 -20.24
C VAL A 169 0.29 5.18 -21.21
N GLN A 170 0.87 4.37 -22.10
CA GLN A 170 1.81 4.85 -23.11
C GLN A 170 1.19 5.93 -24.02
N LYS A 171 -0.05 5.72 -24.49
CA LYS A 171 -0.74 6.64 -25.38
C LYS A 171 -1.12 7.97 -24.71
N ASN A 172 -1.61 7.93 -23.48
CA ASN A 172 -2.22 9.10 -22.83
C ASN A 172 -1.26 9.84 -21.89
N ILE A 173 -0.28 9.15 -21.31
CA ILE A 173 0.70 9.71 -20.36
C ILE A 173 2.08 9.87 -21.01
N GLY A 174 2.39 9.10 -22.07
CA GLY A 174 3.63 9.23 -22.83
C GLY A 174 4.84 8.53 -22.21
N ILE A 175 4.62 7.62 -21.25
CA ILE A 175 5.68 6.85 -20.59
C ILE A 175 5.92 5.56 -21.35
N LYS A 176 7.18 5.18 -21.56
CA LYS A 176 7.54 3.92 -22.24
C LYS A 176 7.48 2.74 -21.29
N CYS A 177 7.08 1.57 -21.78
CA CYS A 177 7.17 0.32 -21.03
C CYS A 177 8.66 0.06 -20.71
N PRO A 178 9.01 -0.34 -19.48
CA PRO A 178 10.40 -0.57 -19.11
C PRO A 178 10.97 -1.88 -19.67
N ILE A 179 10.11 -2.74 -20.24
CA ILE A 179 10.44 -4.01 -20.90
C ILE A 179 9.71 -4.09 -22.25
N ASN A 180 9.76 -5.25 -22.93
CA ASN A 180 9.00 -5.47 -24.17
C ASN A 180 7.48 -5.20 -24.00
N ASP A 181 6.91 -4.34 -24.86
CA ASP A 181 5.50 -3.93 -24.82
C ASP A 181 4.55 -4.77 -25.71
N ASP A 182 5.07 -5.86 -26.32
CA ASP A 182 4.29 -6.82 -27.12
C ASP A 182 3.90 -8.09 -26.34
N LEU A 183 3.73 -7.97 -25.03
CA LEU A 183 3.34 -9.08 -24.14
C LEU A 183 1.88 -8.93 -23.69
N ASN A 184 1.26 -10.05 -23.29
CA ASN A 184 -0.16 -10.06 -22.93
C ASN A 184 -0.42 -9.50 -21.53
N PHE A 185 0.46 -9.83 -20.58
CA PHE A 185 0.33 -9.49 -19.17
C PHE A 185 1.64 -8.95 -18.60
N TYR A 186 1.48 -8.05 -17.63
CA TYR A 186 2.56 -7.40 -16.92
C TYR A 186 2.29 -7.46 -15.44
N VAL A 187 3.32 -7.69 -14.64
CA VAL A 187 3.23 -7.69 -13.19
C VAL A 187 4.27 -6.75 -12.61
N LEU A 188 3.84 -5.91 -11.67
CA LEU A 188 4.73 -5.12 -10.82
C LEU A 188 4.82 -5.79 -9.45
N VAL A 189 6.03 -6.16 -9.03
CA VAL A 189 6.29 -6.73 -7.70
C VAL A 189 7.12 -5.75 -6.89
N GLU A 190 6.59 -5.31 -5.74
CA GLU A 190 7.37 -4.57 -4.73
C GLU A 190 7.77 -5.52 -3.62
N LEU A 191 9.07 -5.57 -3.32
CA LEU A 191 9.61 -6.19 -2.11
C LEU A 191 10.12 -5.11 -1.17
N SER A 192 9.88 -5.24 0.13
CA SER A 192 10.43 -4.36 1.16
C SER A 192 10.98 -5.15 2.35
N ALA A 193 12.18 -4.78 2.80
CA ALA A 193 12.87 -5.47 3.89
C ALA A 193 13.77 -4.51 4.69
N ASP A 194 14.18 -4.97 5.87
CA ASP A 194 15.14 -4.27 6.74
C ASP A 194 16.60 -4.69 6.49
N ASN A 195 16.80 -5.74 5.69
CA ASN A 195 18.08 -6.29 5.28
C ASN A 195 18.19 -6.32 3.75
N ASN A 196 19.41 -6.29 3.25
CA ASN A 196 19.70 -6.16 1.82
C ASN A 196 19.59 -7.49 1.04
N TYR A 197 19.24 -8.62 1.68
CA TYR A 197 19.18 -9.93 1.01
C TYR A 197 18.23 -9.94 -0.19
N ILE A 198 17.17 -9.12 -0.15
CA ILE A 198 16.18 -9.05 -1.22
C ILE A 198 16.78 -8.61 -2.55
N ASN A 199 17.85 -7.80 -2.56
CA ASN A 199 18.45 -7.29 -3.80
C ASN A 199 19.09 -8.41 -4.63
N HIS A 200 19.82 -9.32 -3.97
CA HIS A 200 20.45 -10.46 -4.64
C HIS A 200 19.42 -11.56 -4.93
N SER A 201 18.59 -11.86 -3.93
CA SER A 201 17.63 -12.96 -4.02
C SER A 201 16.57 -12.75 -5.10
N ILE A 202 16.12 -11.51 -5.35
CA ILE A 202 15.16 -11.25 -6.44
C ILE A 202 15.78 -11.45 -7.82
N GLN A 203 17.05 -11.10 -8.01
CA GLN A 203 17.74 -11.28 -9.28
C GLN A 203 17.90 -12.77 -9.60
N GLU A 204 18.44 -13.55 -8.65
CA GLU A 204 18.57 -15.01 -8.82
C GLU A 204 17.21 -15.70 -9.05
N PHE A 205 16.18 -15.24 -8.35
CA PHE A 205 14.83 -15.77 -8.52
C PHE A 205 14.28 -15.48 -9.93
N LEU A 206 14.43 -14.25 -10.43
CA LEU A 206 13.96 -13.86 -11.76
C LEU A 206 14.74 -14.58 -12.86
N GLU A 207 16.06 -14.74 -12.72
CA GLU A 207 16.87 -15.54 -13.64
C GLU A 207 16.36 -16.98 -13.71
N LYS A 208 16.08 -17.59 -12.55
CA LYS A 208 15.55 -18.95 -12.49
C LYS A 208 14.20 -19.07 -13.19
N VAL A 209 13.24 -18.20 -12.88
CA VAL A 209 11.89 -18.29 -13.47
C VAL A 209 11.86 -17.92 -14.96
N LEU A 210 12.87 -17.17 -15.44
CA LEU A 210 13.09 -16.92 -16.86
C LEU A 210 13.58 -18.18 -17.58
N VAL A 211 14.55 -18.90 -17.00
CA VAL A 211 15.04 -20.19 -17.53
C VAL A 211 13.95 -21.27 -17.53
N GLU A 212 13.07 -21.26 -16.53
CA GLU A 212 11.90 -22.15 -16.46
C GLU A 212 10.74 -21.71 -17.39
N GLU A 213 10.93 -20.67 -18.21
CA GLU A 213 9.93 -20.11 -19.14
C GLU A 213 8.60 -19.75 -18.44
N ILE A 214 8.66 -19.35 -17.17
CA ILE A 214 7.50 -18.88 -16.41
C ILE A 214 7.21 -17.42 -16.73
N ILE A 215 8.27 -16.64 -16.92
CA ILE A 215 8.24 -15.24 -17.34
C ILE A 215 8.95 -15.10 -18.68
N LEU A 216 8.65 -14.04 -19.43
CA LEU A 216 9.24 -13.78 -20.75
C LEU A 216 10.31 -12.69 -20.72
N ASP A 217 10.15 -11.70 -19.85
CA ASP A 217 11.06 -10.57 -19.69
C ASP A 217 10.89 -9.99 -18.28
N ALA A 218 11.94 -9.39 -17.73
CA ALA A 218 11.88 -8.71 -16.45
C ALA A 218 12.98 -7.67 -16.28
N THR A 219 12.67 -6.64 -15.50
CA THR A 219 13.65 -5.65 -15.03
C THR A 219 13.44 -5.36 -13.55
N VAL A 220 14.51 -4.94 -12.87
CA VAL A 220 14.52 -4.64 -11.43
C VAL A 220 15.09 -3.25 -11.20
N ALA A 221 14.45 -2.50 -10.30
CA ALA A 221 14.92 -1.21 -9.81
C ALA A 221 15.04 -1.23 -8.27
N ASP A 222 16.19 -0.84 -7.76
CA ASP A 222 16.46 -0.59 -6.35
C ASP A 222 16.73 0.90 -6.04
N GLN A 223 16.93 1.72 -7.08
CA GLN A 223 17.14 3.15 -6.97
C GLN A 223 15.80 3.91 -6.90
N PRO A 224 15.64 4.88 -5.98
CA PRO A 224 14.37 5.60 -5.81
C PRO A 224 13.83 6.25 -7.09
N SER A 225 14.69 6.81 -7.94
CA SER A 225 14.30 7.45 -9.20
C SER A 225 13.69 6.45 -10.20
N LEU A 226 14.30 5.27 -10.33
CA LEU A 226 13.82 4.21 -11.23
C LEU A 226 12.56 3.55 -10.68
N ILE A 227 12.50 3.35 -9.36
CA ILE A 227 11.29 2.86 -8.67
C ILE A 227 10.11 3.79 -8.95
N GLN A 228 10.32 5.11 -8.85
CA GLN A 228 9.25 6.08 -9.10
C GLN A 228 8.71 6.00 -10.53
N VAL A 229 9.56 5.77 -11.52
CA VAL A 229 9.14 5.59 -12.92
C VAL A 229 8.31 4.32 -13.10
N MET A 230 8.75 3.19 -12.52
CA MET A 230 8.01 1.92 -12.62
C MET A 230 6.65 1.98 -11.93
N LYS A 231 6.57 2.67 -10.79
CA LYS A 231 5.32 2.84 -10.02
C LYS A 231 4.26 3.70 -10.69
N ILE A 232 4.54 4.33 -11.83
CA ILE A 232 3.49 5.05 -12.58
C ILE A 232 2.48 4.06 -13.19
N TYR A 233 2.88 2.80 -13.36
CA TYR A 233 2.02 1.74 -13.89
C TYR A 233 1.11 1.09 -12.84
N SER A 234 1.35 1.34 -11.54
CA SER A 234 0.56 0.82 -10.40
C SER A 234 -0.33 1.89 -9.78
#